data_AF-A0A932T9P8-F1
#
_entry.id   AF-A0A932T9P8-F1
#
_cell.length_a   1.000
_cell.length_b   1.000
_cell.length_c   1.000
_cell.angle_alpha   90.00
_cell.angle_beta   90.00
_cell.angle_gamma   90.00
#
_symmetry.space_group_name_H-M   'P 1'
#
loop_
_entity.id
_entity.type
_entity.pdbx_description
1 polymer ?
#
loop_
_entity_poly.entity_id
_entity_poly.type
_entity_poly.pdbx_seq_one_letter_code
_entity_poly.pdbx_strand_id
1 'polypeptide(L)'
;AKYFNYHKPGVATSSSDYSGTPGLDLDEFINIFRFKRNKHLRFMQQRLIEQEQEKYIDYRFNKILVKRITKLEGEELNDFIKEYRPDFNFTQTSTLTDFYQYILNSSYKFKREKLQKDALNDTKENN
;
A
#
# COMPACT_ATOMS: atom_id res chain seq x y z
N ALA A 1 20.40 18.90 6.79
CA ALA A 1 20.08 17.50 7.16
C ALA A 1 21.24 16.60 6.77
N LYS A 2 21.54 15.60 7.59
CA LYS A 2 22.78 14.82 7.64
C LYS A 2 23.17 14.13 6.32
N TYR A 3 24.45 14.30 6.01
CA TYR A 3 25.33 13.53 5.14
C TYR A 3 25.06 12.02 5.16
N PHE A 4 24.69 11.47 4.01
CA PHE A 4 24.84 10.04 3.73
C PHE A 4 26.07 9.87 2.82
N ASN A 5 27.23 9.62 3.44
CA ASN A 5 28.44 9.19 2.74
C ASN A 5 28.27 7.72 2.27
N TYR A 6 27.39 7.51 1.28
CA TYR A 6 27.20 6.21 0.65
C TYR A 6 28.43 5.88 -0.19
N HIS A 7 29.31 5.03 0.33
CA HIS A 7 30.39 4.44 -0.44
C HIS A 7 29.84 3.20 -1.13
N LYS A 8 29.75 3.23 -2.45
CA LYS A 8 29.42 2.05 -3.26
C LYS A 8 30.49 0.99 -2.94
N PRO A 9 30.13 -0.24 -2.53
CA PRO A 9 31.09 -1.33 -2.43
C PRO A 9 31.57 -1.61 -3.85
N GLY A 10 32.70 -1.00 -4.20
CA GLY A 10 33.45 -1.33 -5.40
C GLY A 10 34.24 -2.58 -5.09
N VAL A 11 34.29 -3.51 -6.05
CA VAL A 11 35.18 -4.66 -6.00
C VAL A 11 36.60 -4.11 -6.05
N ALA A 12 37.21 -3.90 -4.89
CA ALA A 12 38.59 -3.46 -4.79
C ALA A 12 39.44 -4.72 -4.62
N THR A 13 40.18 -5.07 -5.65
CA THR A 13 41.15 -6.17 -5.58
C THR A 13 42.35 -5.71 -4.73
N SER A 14 42.23 -5.76 -3.40
CA SER A 14 43.38 -5.68 -2.51
C SER A 14 43.96 -7.07 -2.33
N SER A 15 45.17 -7.27 -2.85
CA SER A 15 46.01 -8.44 -2.64
C SER A 15 46.41 -8.51 -1.15
N SER A 16 45.64 -9.22 -0.33
CA SER A 16 46.05 -9.62 1.02
C SER A 16 46.56 -11.06 0.99
N ASP A 17 47.87 -11.22 1.23
CA ASP A 17 48.68 -12.43 1.09
C ASP A 17 48.39 -13.58 2.10
N TYR A 18 47.16 -13.75 2.59
CA TYR A 18 46.86 -14.73 3.66
C TYR A 18 46.02 -15.95 3.25
N SER A 19 45.54 -16.02 2.01
CA SER A 19 44.84 -17.21 1.52
C SER A 19 45.03 -17.29 0.03
N GLY A 20 45.76 -18.31 -0.45
CA GLY A 20 46.26 -18.49 -1.82
C GLY A 20 45.21 -18.69 -2.92
N THR A 21 44.10 -17.96 -2.87
CA THR A 21 43.09 -17.89 -3.94
C THR A 21 42.96 -16.42 -4.36
N PRO A 22 43.49 -16.02 -5.52
CA PRO A 22 43.43 -14.63 -5.96
C PRO A 22 41.98 -14.27 -6.32
N GLY A 23 41.41 -13.31 -5.60
CA GLY A 23 40.33 -12.48 -6.12
C GLY A 23 39.10 -12.28 -5.25
N LEU A 24 38.99 -12.86 -4.06
CA LEU A 24 37.74 -12.87 -3.30
C LEU A 24 38.02 -12.82 -1.78
N ASP A 25 38.05 -11.62 -1.18
CA ASP A 25 38.31 -11.45 0.25
C ASP A 25 37.07 -11.83 1.08
N LEU A 26 37.22 -12.73 2.07
CA LEU A 26 36.12 -13.26 2.90
C LEU A 26 35.34 -12.15 3.62
N ASP A 27 36.04 -11.09 4.03
CA ASP A 27 35.43 -9.92 4.66
C ASP A 27 34.52 -9.13 3.70
N GLU A 28 34.88 -9.07 2.42
CA GLU A 28 34.05 -8.46 1.38
C GLU A 28 32.78 -9.28 1.14
N PHE A 29 32.89 -10.62 1.11
CA PHE A 29 31.71 -11.50 1.07
C PHE A 29 30.80 -11.27 2.25
N ILE A 30 31.33 -11.26 3.47
CA ILE A 30 30.57 -11.02 4.70
C ILE A 30 29.83 -9.68 4.62
N ASN A 31 30.48 -8.62 4.11
CA ASN A 31 29.88 -7.31 3.94
C ASN A 31 28.77 -7.29 2.87
N ILE A 32 28.97 -7.96 1.73
CA ILE A 32 27.94 -8.11 0.68
C ILE A 32 26.72 -8.88 1.23
N PHE A 33 26.95 -9.98 1.97
CA PHE A 33 25.87 -10.75 2.61
C PHE A 33 25.11 -9.90 3.63
N ARG A 34 25.81 -9.13 4.47
CA ARG A 34 25.21 -8.18 5.40
C ARG A 34 24.39 -7.11 4.69
N PHE A 35 24.91 -6.52 3.62
CA PHE A 35 24.20 -5.50 2.85
C PHE A 35 22.94 -6.04 2.18
N LYS A 36 23.03 -7.21 1.52
CA LYS A 36 21.87 -7.89 0.91
C LYS A 36 20.81 -8.25 1.96
N ARG A 37 21.22 -8.79 3.10
CA ARG A 37 20.33 -9.10 4.22
C ARG A 37 19.66 -7.85 4.76
N ASN A 38 20.41 -6.77 5.00
CA ASN A 38 19.87 -5.51 5.51
C ASN A 38 18.86 -4.89 4.53
N LYS A 39 19.13 -4.94 3.22
CA LYS A 39 18.18 -4.51 2.19
C LYS A 39 16.89 -5.32 2.23
N HIS A 40 17.00 -6.65 2.33
CA HIS A 40 15.83 -7.52 2.41
C HIS A 40 15.00 -7.27 3.69
N LEU A 41 15.66 -7.09 4.84
CA LEU A 41 14.99 -6.77 6.10
C LEU A 41 14.23 -5.44 6.02
N ARG A 42 14.81 -4.40 5.41
CA ARG A 42 14.11 -3.12 5.21
C ARG A 42 12.89 -3.26 4.31
N PHE A 43 13.00 -4.02 3.23
CA PHE A 43 11.86 -4.31 2.36
C PHE A 43 10.76 -5.07 3.10
N MET A 44 11.13 -6.07 3.92
CA MET A 44 10.19 -6.81 4.74
C MET A 44 9.49 -5.92 5.78
N GLN A 45 10.23 -5.03 6.44
CA GLN A 45 9.67 -4.06 7.39
C GLN A 45 8.66 -3.14 6.70
N GLN A 46 9.01 -2.57 5.54
CA GLN A 46 8.12 -1.69 4.79
C GLN A 46 6.82 -2.42 4.39
N ARG A 47 6.95 -3.65 3.88
CA ARG A 47 5.80 -4.49 3.54
C ARG A 47 4.92 -4.81 4.74
N LEU A 48 5.52 -5.06 5.92
CA LEU A 48 4.76 -5.32 7.14
C LEU A 48 3.96 -4.10 7.58
N ILE A 49 4.55 -2.90 7.49
CA ILE A 49 3.87 -1.64 7.80
C ILE A 49 2.68 -1.43 6.83
N GLU A 50 2.90 -1.64 5.53
CA GLU A 50 1.83 -1.55 4.53
C GLU A 50 0.69 -2.53 4.81
N GLN A 51 1.02 -3.77 5.16
CA GLN A 51 0.02 -4.79 5.53
C GLN A 51 -0.76 -4.43 6.79
N GLU A 52 -0.11 -3.84 7.79
CA GLU A 52 -0.77 -3.36 9.01
C GLU A 52 -1.75 -2.24 8.68
N GLN A 53 -1.32 -1.28 7.85
CA GLN A 53 -2.16 -0.17 7.40
C GLN A 53 -3.37 -0.66 6.62
N GLU A 54 -3.18 -1.58 5.67
CA GLU A 54 -4.26 -2.16 4.89
C GLU A 54 -5.26 -2.91 5.77
N LYS A 55 -4.78 -3.75 6.69
CA LYS A 55 -5.63 -4.49 7.62
C LYS A 55 -6.40 -3.56 8.56
N TYR A 56 -5.79 -2.47 8.99
CA TYR A 56 -6.45 -1.48 9.83
C TYR A 56 -7.60 -0.80 9.08
N ILE A 57 -7.38 -0.43 7.82
CA ILE A 57 -8.44 0.10 6.94
C ILE A 57 -9.56 -0.93 6.80
N ASP A 58 -9.24 -2.18 6.48
CA ASP A 58 -10.25 -3.22 6.24
C ASP A 58 -11.06 -3.56 7.49
N TYR A 59 -10.42 -3.54 8.67
CA TYR A 59 -11.08 -3.71 9.95
C TYR A 59 -12.10 -2.60 10.21
N ARG A 60 -11.71 -1.34 9.96
CA ARG A 60 -12.53 -0.17 10.27
C ARG A 60 -13.58 0.12 9.20
N PHE A 61 -13.27 -0.17 7.94
CA PHE A 61 -14.13 -0.08 6.76
C PHE A 61 -14.70 -1.47 6.39
N ASN A 62 -15.31 -2.14 7.37
CA ASN A 62 -15.84 -3.48 7.19
C ASN A 62 -17.07 -3.49 6.25
N LYS A 63 -17.14 -4.49 5.36
CA LYS A 63 -18.29 -4.73 4.47
C LYS A 63 -19.66 -4.70 5.17
N ILE A 64 -19.76 -5.25 6.38
CA ILE A 64 -21.01 -5.28 7.17
C ILE A 64 -21.41 -3.86 7.59
N LEU A 65 -20.44 -3.05 8.02
CA LEU A 65 -20.65 -1.68 8.45
C LEU A 65 -21.06 -0.80 7.27
N VAL A 66 -20.34 -0.93 6.16
CA VAL A 66 -20.64 -0.23 4.91
C VAL A 66 -22.04 -0.60 4.43
N LYS A 67 -22.38 -1.89 4.36
CA LYS A 67 -23.72 -2.37 3.99
C LYS A 67 -24.82 -1.74 4.85
N ARG A 68 -24.62 -1.69 6.17
CA ARG A 68 -25.59 -1.13 7.11
C ARG A 68 -25.84 0.37 6.87
N ILE A 69 -24.80 1.12 6.55
CA ILE A 69 -24.89 2.58 6.34
C ILE A 69 -25.45 2.90 4.95
N THR A 70 -24.93 2.28 3.89
CA THR A 70 -25.24 2.64 2.50
C THR A 70 -26.51 1.94 1.98
N LYS A 71 -26.89 0.82 2.61
CA LYS A 71 -27.95 -0.10 2.18
C LYS A 71 -27.71 -0.67 0.77
N LEU A 72 -26.47 -0.68 0.29
CA LEU A 72 -26.08 -1.32 -0.96
C LEU A 72 -25.91 -2.82 -0.76
N GLU A 73 -26.23 -3.60 -1.79
CA GLU A 73 -26.15 -5.07 -1.76
C GLU A 73 -25.47 -5.63 -3.01
N GLY A 74 -25.08 -6.91 -2.95
CA GLY A 74 -24.53 -7.62 -4.10
C GLY A 74 -23.22 -7.03 -4.65
N GLU A 75 -23.18 -6.88 -5.97
CA GLU A 75 -22.03 -6.36 -6.72
C GLU A 75 -21.80 -4.87 -6.46
N GLU A 76 -22.87 -4.07 -6.35
CA GLU A 76 -22.78 -2.63 -6.07
C GLU A 76 -22.04 -2.33 -4.78
N LEU A 77 -22.22 -3.17 -3.76
CA LEU A 77 -21.51 -3.04 -2.49
C LEU A 77 -20.01 -3.30 -2.65
N ASN A 78 -19.63 -4.28 -3.49
CA ASN A 78 -18.20 -4.58 -3.73
C ASN A 78 -17.56 -3.44 -4.53
N ASP A 79 -18.24 -2.91 -5.53
CA ASP A 79 -17.78 -1.77 -6.33
C ASP A 79 -17.61 -0.53 -5.46
N PHE A 80 -18.60 -0.24 -4.60
CA PHE A 80 -18.51 0.86 -3.65
C PHE A 80 -17.30 0.71 -2.72
N ILE A 81 -17.06 -0.49 -2.17
CA ILE A 81 -15.93 -0.73 -1.26
C ILE A 81 -14.60 -0.52 -1.97
N LYS A 82 -14.50 -0.91 -3.25
CA LYS A 82 -13.28 -0.76 -4.05
C LYS A 82 -13.01 0.69 -4.45
N GLU A 83 -14.05 1.42 -4.85
CA GLU A 83 -13.95 2.79 -5.38
C GLU A 83 -13.85 3.84 -4.26
N TYR A 84 -14.52 3.62 -3.14
CA TYR A 84 -14.61 4.55 -2.01
C TYR A 84 -13.82 4.10 -0.77
N ARG A 85 -12.72 3.34 -0.99
CA ARG A 85 -11.83 2.93 0.10
C ARG A 85 -11.11 4.15 0.69
N PRO A 86 -11.20 4.41 2.01
CA PRO A 86 -10.57 5.57 2.63
C PRO A 86 -9.04 5.40 2.73
N ASP A 87 -8.33 6.52 2.81
CA ASP A 87 -6.89 6.54 3.07
C ASP A 87 -6.58 6.15 4.54
N PHE A 88 -5.38 5.62 4.77
CA PHE A 88 -4.92 5.22 6.10
C PHE A 88 -4.92 6.40 7.07
N ASN A 89 -4.40 7.56 6.65
CA ASN A 89 -4.31 8.75 7.49
C ASN A 89 -5.69 9.23 7.93
N PHE A 90 -6.66 9.25 7.00
CA PHE A 90 -8.04 9.60 7.33
C PHE A 90 -8.65 8.58 8.30
N THR A 91 -8.44 7.29 8.05
CA THR A 91 -9.01 6.23 8.89
C THR A 91 -8.47 6.27 10.32
N GLN A 92 -7.19 6.62 10.49
CA GLN A 92 -6.53 6.72 11.80
C GLN A 92 -6.90 7.99 12.57
N THR A 93 -7.08 9.12 11.87
CA THR A 93 -7.32 10.42 12.51
C THR A 93 -8.80 10.76 12.71
N SER A 94 -9.69 10.20 11.89
CA SER A 94 -11.11 10.55 11.93
C SER A 94 -11.84 9.96 13.14
N THR A 95 -12.72 10.78 13.73
CA THR A 95 -13.66 10.31 14.75
C THR A 95 -14.64 9.29 14.13
N LEU A 96 -15.30 8.50 14.98
CA LEU A 96 -16.34 7.58 14.52
C LEU A 96 -17.44 8.30 13.70
N THR A 97 -17.90 9.44 14.19
CA THR A 97 -18.94 10.26 13.54
C THR A 97 -18.51 10.75 12.16
N ASP A 98 -17.32 11.33 12.05
CA ASP A 98 -16.79 11.86 10.78
C ASP A 98 -16.62 10.76 9.74
N PHE A 99 -16.19 9.59 10.19
CA PHE A 99 -16.06 8.44 9.31
C PHE A 99 -17.41 7.91 8.83
N TYR A 100 -18.43 7.87 9.69
CA TYR A 100 -19.78 7.48 9.27
C TYR A 100 -20.37 8.49 8.29
N GLN A 101 -20.13 9.78 8.54
CA GLN A 101 -20.52 10.84 7.62
C GLN A 101 -19.80 10.71 6.27
N TYR A 102 -18.52 10.36 6.27
CA TYR A 102 -17.78 10.07 5.05
C TYR A 102 -18.42 8.93 4.26
N ILE A 103 -18.74 7.80 4.91
CA ILE A 103 -19.39 6.66 4.24
C ILE A 103 -20.73 7.08 3.63
N LEU A 104 -21.53 7.85 4.38
CA LEU A 104 -22.84 8.30 3.93
C LEU A 104 -22.72 9.24 2.71
N ASN A 105 -21.83 10.24 2.78
CA ASN A 105 -21.60 11.19 1.68
C ASN A 105 -21.07 10.48 0.43
N SER A 106 -20.13 9.56 0.62
CA SER A 106 -19.60 8.70 -0.44
C SER A 106 -20.70 7.88 -1.10
N SER A 107 -21.65 7.34 -0.32
CA SER A 107 -22.78 6.57 -0.86
C SER A 107 -23.70 7.41 -1.75
N TYR A 108 -23.93 8.68 -1.40
CA TYR A 108 -24.70 9.59 -2.24
C TYR A 108 -23.98 9.91 -3.55
N LYS A 109 -22.66 10.10 -3.48
CA LYS A 109 -21.84 10.35 -4.66
C LYS A 109 -21.86 9.13 -5.60
N PHE A 110 -21.68 7.92 -5.07
CA PHE A 110 -21.73 6.68 -5.83
C PHE A 110 -23.08 6.49 -6.54
N LYS A 111 -24.20 6.68 -5.82
CA LYS A 111 -25.54 6.58 -6.42
C LYS A 111 -25.75 7.58 -7.55
N ARG A 112 -25.26 8.81 -7.38
CA ARG A 112 -25.34 9.85 -8.43
C ARG A 112 -24.51 9.49 -9.66
N GLU A 113 -23.29 9.00 -9.47
CA GLU A 113 -22.41 8.59 -10.57
C GLU A 113 -22.97 7.40 -11.34
N LYS A 114 -23.59 6.44 -10.63
CA LYS A 114 -24.27 5.31 -11.26
C LYS A 114 -25.40 5.77 -12.18
N LEU A 115 -26.30 6.64 -11.69
CA LEU A 115 -27.39 7.21 -12.51
C LEU A 115 -26.88 7.92 -13.76
N GLN A 116 -25.76 8.63 -13.67
CA GLN A 116 -25.14 9.29 -14.83
C GLN A 116 -24.59 8.29 -15.85
N LYS A 117 -23.92 7.23 -15.37
CA LYS A 117 -23.40 6.15 -16.24
C LYS A 117 -24.54 5.46 -16.98
N ASP A 118 -25.63 5.17 -16.29
CA ASP A 118 -26.81 4.53 -16.88
C ASP A 118 -27.41 5.41 -17.99
N ALA A 119 -27.64 6.71 -17.73
CA ALA A 119 -28.14 7.65 -18.73
C ALA A 119 -27.22 7.84 -19.96
N LEU A 120 -25.89 7.77 -19.75
CA LEU A 120 -24.90 7.84 -20.82
C LEU A 120 -24.93 6.59 -21.71
N ASN A 121 -25.18 5.41 -21.13
CA ASN A 121 -25.27 4.16 -21.87
C ASN A 121 -26.54 4.14 -22.73
N ASP A 122 -27.67 4.59 -22.20
CA ASP A 122 -28.92 4.72 -22.95
C ASP A 122 -28.79 5.64 -24.18
N THR A 123 -28.02 6.73 -24.04
CA THR A 123 -27.79 7.67 -25.17
C THR A 123 -26.92 7.04 -26.27
N LYS A 124 -26.03 6.10 -25.92
CA LYS A 124 -25.15 5.42 -26.88
C LYS A 124 -25.85 4.27 -27.60
N GLU A 125 -26.81 3.61 -26.97
CA GLU A 125 -27.59 2.54 -27.62
C GLU A 125 -28.62 3.09 -28.63
N ASN A 126 -29.03 4.36 -28.45
CA ASN A 126 -30.01 5.02 -29.31
C ASN A 126 -29.40 5.87 -30.44
N ASN A 127 -28.07 5.86 -30.64
CA ASN A 127 -27.36 6.49 -31.76
C ASN A 127 -26.59 5.43 -32.56
#